data_AF-A0AAU9J189-F1
#
_entry.id   AF-A0AAU9J189-F1
#
_cell.length_a   1.000
_cell.length_b   1.000
_cell.length_c   1.000
_cell.angle_alpha   90.00
_cell.angle_beta   90.00
_cell.angle_gamma   90.00
#
_symmetry.space_group_name_H-M   'P 1'
#
loop_
_entity.id
_entity.type
_entity.pdbx_description
1 polymer ?
#
loop_
_entity_poly.entity_id
_entity_poly.type
_entity_poly.pdbx_seq_one_letter_code
_entity_poly.pdbx_strand_id
1 'polypeptide(L)'
;MCCCNVRCLQYCLYISCVLLLGTGAVIIWIGFEVQDSEFVKTIDAEYAGYGIIGLGGGMIVFAVVGFISGCKRSKCLLFIFIFISFIIGVLLVAFGAVIIYVRDNFLPKYLDSESDCRDFDAFEEADDGFGKAFSTICTVYCPCGMDSDIYAEVKDLLYPNQTQHIQGTTDILSCDPCSEAATYPSAVQDVVYQWIRDNLDLPVTSSADCIIPEGTYEDVYLKDYKKYIPLIKWMEKHFDCSGLCSYRPIYLFSDINNGVPENSCRKEVYDWAKDKFLTYGVITIVFGCWQLYTFLLAAGLCCNCTNSRHKGKK
;
A
#
# COMPACT_ATOMS: atom_id res chain seq x y z
N MET A 1 39.17 -25.47 13.20
CA MET A 1 38.33 -24.38 13.74
C MET A 1 39.19 -23.54 14.68
N CYS A 2 39.55 -22.33 14.25
CA CYS A 2 40.45 -21.43 14.97
C CYS A 2 39.98 -21.18 16.40
N CYS A 3 40.92 -21.04 17.34
CA CYS A 3 40.69 -20.69 18.74
C CYS A 3 40.21 -19.24 18.89
N CYS A 4 39.03 -18.92 18.35
CA CYS A 4 38.42 -17.61 18.56
C CYS A 4 38.09 -17.48 20.05
N ASN A 5 38.54 -16.39 20.67
CA ASN A 5 38.34 -16.15 22.09
C ASN A 5 36.83 -16.15 22.40
N VAL A 6 36.40 -16.93 23.40
CA VAL A 6 34.99 -17.07 23.82
C VAL A 6 34.35 -15.70 24.09
N ARG A 7 35.14 -14.72 24.54
CA ARG A 7 34.67 -13.34 24.74
C ARG A 7 34.22 -12.67 23.44
N CYS A 8 34.96 -12.85 22.35
CA CYS A 8 34.60 -12.29 21.04
C CYS A 8 33.24 -12.83 20.57
N LEU A 9 33.03 -14.13 20.73
CA LEU A 9 31.79 -14.79 20.32
C LEU A 9 30.58 -14.31 21.14
N GLN A 10 30.79 -14.02 22.43
CA GLN A 10 29.78 -13.37 23.28
C GLN A 10 29.45 -11.96 22.80
N TYR A 11 30.46 -11.13 22.49
CA TYR A 11 30.23 -9.79 21.96
C TYR A 11 29.48 -9.81 20.63
N CYS A 12 29.82 -10.70 19.71
CA CYS A 12 29.08 -10.87 18.45
C CYS A 12 27.61 -11.22 18.69
N LEU A 13 27.32 -12.15 19.61
CA LEU A 13 25.95 -12.50 19.96
C LEU A 13 25.18 -11.30 20.56
N TYR A 14 25.82 -10.52 21.43
CA TYR A 14 25.20 -9.32 22.01
C TYR A 14 24.87 -8.28 20.95
N ILE A 15 25.79 -8.03 20.00
CA ILE A 15 25.55 -7.11 18.89
C ILE A 15 24.36 -7.60 18.05
N SER A 16 24.30 -8.89 17.71
CA SER A 16 23.15 -9.47 16.99
C SER A 16 21.83 -9.27 17.74
N CYS A 17 21.79 -9.48 19.06
CA CYS A 17 20.58 -9.26 19.85
C CYS A 17 20.15 -7.79 19.87
N VAL A 18 21.10 -6.85 19.96
CA VAL A 18 20.79 -5.41 19.91
C VAL A 18 20.23 -5.00 18.54
N LEU A 19 20.83 -5.51 17.45
CA LEU A 19 20.29 -5.29 16.11
C LEU A 19 18.87 -5.84 15.98
N LEU A 20 18.62 -7.03 16.54
CA LEU A 20 17.29 -7.66 16.49
C LEU A 20 16.23 -6.86 17.27
N LEU A 21 16.60 -6.28 18.42
CA LEU A 21 15.74 -5.35 19.16
C LEU A 21 15.39 -4.13 18.32
N GLY A 22 16.38 -3.52 17.67
CA GLY A 22 16.18 -2.38 16.79
C GLY A 22 15.24 -2.71 15.63
N THR A 23 15.46 -3.83 14.94
CA THR A 23 14.58 -4.28 13.85
C THR A 23 13.17 -4.58 14.33
N GLY A 24 13.01 -5.19 15.51
CA GLY A 24 11.69 -5.47 16.09
C GLY A 24 10.90 -4.19 16.38
N ALA A 25 11.57 -3.16 16.90
CA ALA A 25 10.95 -1.86 17.13
C ALA A 25 10.52 -1.17 15.83
N VAL A 26 11.36 -1.21 14.79
CA VAL A 26 11.02 -0.68 13.46
C VAL A 26 9.83 -1.43 12.85
N ILE A 27 9.77 -2.75 12.98
CA ILE A 27 8.64 -3.56 12.48
C ILE A 27 7.34 -3.20 13.20
N ILE A 28 7.38 -2.99 14.52
CA ILE A 28 6.19 -2.55 15.27
C ILE A 28 5.72 -1.19 14.75
N TRP A 29 6.64 -0.25 14.52
CA TRP A 29 6.31 1.08 13.99
C TRP A 29 5.67 0.99 12.60
N ILE A 30 6.25 0.22 11.68
CA ILE A 30 5.66 -0.06 10.36
C ILE A 30 4.29 -0.72 10.52
N GLY A 31 4.13 -1.64 11.47
CA GLY A 31 2.85 -2.29 11.74
C GLY A 31 1.74 -1.31 12.11
N PHE A 32 2.04 -0.27 12.88
CA PHE A 32 1.10 0.82 13.16
C PHE A 32 0.78 1.65 11.92
N GLU A 33 1.78 2.01 11.10
CA GLU A 33 1.54 2.74 9.85
C GLU A 33 0.67 1.93 8.87
N VAL A 34 0.94 0.63 8.75
CA VAL A 34 0.17 -0.29 7.90
C VAL A 34 -1.25 -0.44 8.41
N GLN A 35 -1.45 -0.55 9.73
CA GLN A 35 -2.78 -0.64 10.34
C GLN A 35 -3.62 0.63 10.09
N ASP A 36 -2.99 1.79 10.10
CA ASP A 36 -3.67 3.07 9.87
C ASP A 36 -3.89 3.36 8.38
N SER A 37 -3.16 2.67 7.48
CA SER A 37 -3.27 2.88 6.03
C SER A 37 -4.65 2.52 5.47
N GLU A 38 -5.16 3.40 4.61
CA GLU A 38 -6.44 3.17 3.91
C GLU A 38 -6.37 1.96 2.98
N PHE A 39 -5.19 1.68 2.41
CA PHE A 39 -4.94 0.52 1.57
C PHE A 39 -5.36 -0.79 2.25
N VAL A 40 -4.90 -1.01 3.49
CA VAL A 40 -5.17 -2.27 4.24
C VAL A 40 -6.64 -2.43 4.57
N LYS A 41 -7.34 -1.33 4.84
CA LYS A 41 -8.78 -1.31 5.07
C LYS A 41 -9.56 -1.67 3.80
N THR A 42 -9.11 -1.17 2.63
CA THR A 42 -9.76 -1.46 1.33
C THR A 42 -9.63 -2.92 0.88
N ILE A 43 -8.51 -3.59 1.19
CA ILE A 43 -8.26 -4.98 0.75
C ILE A 43 -8.81 -6.04 1.73
N ASP A 44 -9.68 -5.65 2.68
CA ASP A 44 -10.20 -6.51 3.77
C ASP A 44 -9.10 -7.22 4.58
N ALA A 45 -7.89 -6.66 4.61
CA ALA A 45 -6.74 -7.21 5.33
C ALA A 45 -6.53 -6.53 6.68
N GLU A 46 -7.60 -6.14 7.37
CA GLU A 46 -7.56 -5.39 8.64
C GLU A 46 -6.63 -6.01 9.70
N TYR A 47 -6.45 -7.34 9.65
CA TYR A 47 -5.59 -8.07 10.58
C TYR A 47 -4.10 -8.09 10.21
N ALA A 48 -3.73 -7.61 9.01
CA ALA A 48 -2.34 -7.63 8.55
C ALA A 48 -1.44 -6.76 9.45
N GLY A 49 -1.89 -5.56 9.83
CA GLY A 49 -1.15 -4.66 10.73
C GLY A 49 -0.88 -5.30 12.09
N TYR A 50 -1.90 -5.89 12.73
CA TYR A 50 -1.74 -6.61 13.99
C TYR A 50 -0.78 -7.81 13.87
N GLY A 51 -0.79 -8.51 12.73
CA GLY A 51 0.17 -9.56 12.43
C GLY A 51 1.62 -9.05 12.44
N ILE A 52 1.87 -7.91 11.80
CA ILE A 52 3.18 -7.26 11.74
C ILE A 52 3.62 -6.81 13.14
N ILE A 53 2.74 -6.16 13.92
CA ILE A 53 3.01 -5.74 15.29
C ILE A 53 3.37 -6.95 16.17
N GLY A 54 2.58 -8.03 16.08
CA GLY A 54 2.82 -9.27 16.81
C GLY A 54 4.17 -9.90 16.47
N LEU A 55 4.56 -9.89 15.19
CA LEU A 55 5.86 -10.37 14.73
C LEU A 55 7.00 -9.54 15.32
N GLY A 56 6.90 -8.21 15.27
CA GLY A 56 7.91 -7.31 15.85
C GLY A 56 8.04 -7.47 17.37
N GLY A 57 6.92 -7.60 18.08
CA GLY A 57 6.92 -7.89 19.52
C GLY A 57 7.57 -9.24 19.85
N GLY A 58 7.27 -10.27 19.07
CA GLY A 58 7.91 -11.58 19.18
C GLY A 58 9.43 -11.52 19.00
N MET A 59 9.92 -10.72 18.05
CA MET A 59 11.35 -10.51 17.83
C MET A 59 12.03 -9.82 19.02
N ILE A 60 11.37 -8.85 19.66
CA ILE A 60 11.90 -8.17 20.86
C ILE A 60 12.03 -9.15 22.02
N VAL A 61 10.98 -9.92 22.32
CA VAL A 61 11.02 -10.95 23.38
C VAL A 61 12.13 -11.95 23.09
N PHE A 62 12.26 -12.38 21.84
CA PHE A 62 13.29 -13.32 21.43
C PHE A 62 14.71 -12.75 21.60
N ALA A 63 14.93 -11.49 21.28
CA ALA A 63 16.20 -10.82 21.49
C ALA A 63 16.57 -10.71 22.97
N VAL A 64 15.59 -10.43 23.86
CA VAL A 64 15.79 -10.42 25.31
C VAL A 64 16.17 -11.81 25.83
N VAL A 65 15.51 -12.87 25.35
CA VAL A 65 15.89 -14.26 25.68
C VAL A 65 17.32 -14.56 25.23
N GLY A 66 17.72 -14.12 24.04
CA GLY A 66 19.10 -14.23 23.55
C GLY A 66 20.10 -13.52 24.46
N PHE A 67 19.79 -12.28 24.87
CA PHE A 67 20.63 -11.50 25.78
C PHE A 67 20.79 -12.18 27.15
N ILE A 68 19.69 -12.63 27.77
CA ILE A 68 19.70 -13.36 29.05
C ILE A 68 20.47 -14.68 28.91
N SER A 69 20.32 -15.38 27.79
CA SER A 69 21.03 -16.64 27.51
C SER A 69 22.55 -16.43 27.48
N GLY A 70 23.01 -15.34 26.84
CA GLY A 70 24.41 -14.93 26.83
C GLY A 70 24.95 -14.63 28.23
N CYS A 71 24.19 -13.88 29.04
CA CYS A 71 24.58 -13.47 30.38
C CYS A 71 24.61 -14.63 31.40
N LYS A 72 23.51 -15.40 31.51
CA LYS A 72 23.37 -16.45 32.54
C LYS A 72 24.07 -17.76 32.17
N ARG A 73 24.49 -17.94 30.91
CA ARG A 73 25.09 -19.19 30.38
C ARG A 73 24.24 -20.44 30.70
N SER A 74 22.92 -20.29 30.70
CA SER A 74 22.00 -21.43 30.89
C SER A 74 21.94 -22.25 29.60
N LYS A 75 22.28 -23.54 29.68
CA LYS A 75 22.29 -24.45 28.52
C LYS A 75 20.90 -24.60 27.90
N CYS A 76 19.85 -24.64 28.72
CA CYS A 76 18.47 -24.81 28.25
C CYS A 76 18.01 -23.60 27.44
N LEU A 77 18.21 -22.38 27.97
CA LEU A 77 17.81 -21.14 27.25
C LEU A 77 18.61 -20.95 25.96
N LEU A 78 19.91 -21.26 25.98
CA LEU A 78 20.74 -21.19 24.77
C LEU A 78 20.27 -22.19 23.71
N PHE A 79 19.87 -23.41 24.10
CA PHE A 79 19.32 -24.41 23.17
C PHE A 79 18.01 -23.95 22.53
N ILE A 80 17.10 -23.39 23.32
CA ILE A 80 15.83 -22.80 22.82
C ILE A 80 16.13 -21.65 21.84
N PHE A 81 17.06 -20.77 22.19
CA PHE A 81 17.46 -19.65 21.32
C PHE A 81 18.05 -20.13 19.99
N ILE A 82 18.89 -21.17 20.01
CA ILE A 82 19.47 -21.79 18.82
C ILE A 82 18.35 -22.33 17.91
N PHE A 83 17.41 -23.10 18.47
CA PHE A 83 16.34 -23.71 17.69
C PHE A 83 15.43 -22.68 17.03
N ILE A 84 14.99 -21.67 17.78
CA ILE A 84 14.14 -20.60 17.25
C ILE A 84 14.89 -19.75 16.22
N SER A 85 16.17 -19.40 16.47
CA SER A 85 16.99 -18.65 15.52
C SER A 85 17.10 -19.36 14.17
N PHE A 86 17.27 -20.68 14.20
CA PHE A 86 17.33 -21.48 12.99
C PHE A 86 16.02 -21.42 12.21
N ILE A 87 14.89 -21.61 12.87
CA ILE A 87 13.56 -21.55 12.23
C ILE A 87 13.32 -20.16 11.62
N ILE A 88 13.56 -19.09 12.38
CA ILE A 88 13.37 -17.71 11.89
C ILE A 88 14.29 -17.44 10.70
N GLY A 89 15.57 -17.84 10.77
CA GLY A 89 16.51 -17.66 9.68
C GLY A 89 16.08 -18.35 8.38
N VAL A 90 15.61 -19.60 8.47
CA VAL A 90 15.09 -20.34 7.30
C VAL A 90 13.83 -19.68 6.74
N LEU A 91 12.89 -19.28 7.60
CA LEU A 91 11.66 -18.62 7.17
C LEU A 91 11.93 -17.28 6.48
N LEU A 92 12.86 -16.47 6.98
CA LEU A 92 13.24 -15.21 6.34
C LEU A 92 13.86 -15.42 4.95
N VAL A 93 14.77 -16.39 4.82
CA VAL A 93 15.35 -16.71 3.50
C VAL A 93 14.27 -17.19 2.53
N ALA A 94 13.37 -18.08 2.97
CA ALA A 94 12.27 -18.57 2.15
C ALA A 94 11.32 -17.43 1.74
N PHE A 95 10.95 -16.55 2.68
CA PHE A 95 10.08 -15.41 2.42
C PHE A 95 10.72 -14.42 1.43
N GLY A 96 12.00 -14.08 1.62
CA GLY A 96 12.71 -13.22 0.67
C GLY A 96 12.80 -13.83 -0.74
N ALA A 97 12.98 -15.15 -0.86
CA ALA A 97 12.92 -15.84 -2.14
C ALA A 97 11.51 -15.80 -2.77
N VAL A 98 10.46 -15.91 -1.96
CA VAL A 98 9.07 -15.77 -2.43
C VAL A 98 8.81 -14.35 -2.93
N ILE A 99 9.28 -13.30 -2.24
CA ILE A 99 9.12 -11.91 -2.71
C ILE A 99 9.78 -11.72 -4.09
N ILE A 100 11.00 -12.23 -4.27
CA ILE A 100 11.69 -12.16 -5.57
C ILE A 100 10.93 -12.98 -6.63
N TYR A 101 10.41 -14.15 -6.27
CA TYR A 101 9.60 -14.95 -7.17
C TYR A 101 8.32 -14.23 -7.61
N VAL A 102 7.60 -13.59 -6.67
CA VAL A 102 6.40 -12.78 -6.94
C VAL A 102 6.77 -11.62 -7.87
N ARG A 103 7.88 -10.94 -7.63
CA ARG A 103 8.36 -9.87 -8.50
C ARG A 103 8.55 -10.35 -9.94
N ASP A 104 9.25 -11.46 -10.14
CA ASP A 104 9.68 -11.87 -11.48
C ASP A 104 8.59 -12.67 -12.23
N ASN A 105 7.69 -13.35 -11.51
CA ASN A 105 6.70 -14.26 -12.12
C ASN A 105 5.25 -13.84 -11.94
N PHE A 106 4.93 -13.11 -10.87
CA PHE A 106 3.55 -12.71 -10.56
C PHE A 106 3.27 -11.31 -11.07
N LEU A 107 4.07 -10.29 -10.73
CA LEU A 107 3.81 -8.90 -11.13
C LEU A 107 3.61 -8.75 -12.66
N PRO A 108 4.44 -9.32 -13.55
CA PRO A 108 4.22 -9.17 -14.99
C PRO A 108 2.93 -9.81 -15.47
N LYS A 109 2.41 -10.85 -14.80
CA LYS A 109 1.17 -11.52 -15.22
C LYS A 109 -0.09 -10.71 -14.94
N TYR A 110 -0.03 -9.71 -14.07
CA TYR A 110 -1.20 -8.93 -13.66
C TYR A 110 -1.09 -7.45 -13.99
N LEU A 111 0.12 -6.94 -14.24
CA LEU A 111 0.34 -5.49 -14.38
C LEU A 111 1.12 -5.10 -15.64
N ASP A 112 1.61 -6.05 -16.44
CA ASP A 112 2.39 -5.72 -17.65
C ASP A 112 1.51 -5.10 -18.74
N SER A 113 0.35 -5.70 -19.00
CA SER A 113 -0.61 -5.20 -20.00
C SER A 113 -1.93 -4.69 -19.38
N GLU A 114 -2.69 -3.98 -20.20
CA GLU A 114 -4.02 -3.46 -19.81
C GLU A 114 -5.05 -4.57 -19.68
N SER A 115 -4.98 -5.60 -20.53
CA SER A 115 -5.85 -6.77 -20.41
C SER A 115 -5.56 -7.55 -19.14
N ASP A 116 -4.28 -7.78 -18.82
CA ASP A 116 -3.87 -8.54 -17.63
C ASP A 116 -4.31 -7.85 -16.33
N CYS A 117 -4.38 -6.52 -16.34
CA CYS A 117 -4.88 -5.73 -15.22
C CYS A 117 -6.38 -5.96 -14.96
N ARG A 118 -7.17 -6.10 -16.03
CA ARG A 118 -8.62 -6.35 -15.92
C ARG A 118 -8.95 -7.81 -15.64
N ASP A 119 -8.01 -8.74 -15.77
CA ASP A 119 -8.22 -10.14 -15.39
C ASP A 119 -8.33 -10.35 -13.86
N PHE A 120 -8.02 -9.33 -13.06
CA PHE A 120 -8.20 -9.35 -11.61
C PHE A 120 -9.46 -8.59 -11.22
N ASP A 121 -10.50 -9.30 -10.76
CA ASP A 121 -11.83 -8.75 -10.46
C ASP A 121 -11.78 -7.42 -9.66
N ALA A 122 -10.92 -7.32 -8.65
CA ALA A 122 -10.82 -6.10 -7.84
C ALA A 122 -10.23 -4.89 -8.60
N PHE A 123 -9.35 -5.13 -9.58
CA PHE A 123 -8.81 -4.08 -10.44
C PHE A 123 -9.76 -3.74 -11.58
N GLU A 124 -10.49 -4.72 -12.11
CA GLU A 124 -11.57 -4.46 -13.07
C GLU A 124 -12.63 -3.55 -12.44
N GLU A 125 -13.15 -3.90 -11.26
CA GLU A 125 -14.15 -3.09 -10.54
C GLU A 125 -13.61 -1.67 -10.26
N ALA A 126 -12.36 -1.54 -9.83
CA ALA A 126 -11.76 -0.22 -9.59
C ALA A 126 -11.57 0.60 -10.87
N ASP A 127 -11.15 -0.03 -11.99
CA ASP A 127 -11.01 0.64 -13.29
C ASP A 127 -12.37 1.04 -13.89
N ASP A 128 -13.41 0.25 -13.66
CA ASP A 128 -14.78 0.58 -14.04
C ASP A 128 -15.29 1.80 -13.24
N GLY A 129 -14.93 1.89 -11.95
CA GLY A 129 -15.16 3.08 -11.13
C GLY A 129 -14.49 4.34 -11.71
N PHE A 130 -13.23 4.22 -12.15
CA PHE A 130 -12.54 5.27 -12.90
C PHE A 130 -13.24 5.61 -14.21
N GLY A 131 -13.70 4.62 -14.98
CA GLY A 131 -14.43 4.82 -16.22
C GLY A 131 -15.73 5.59 -16.01
N LYS A 132 -16.49 5.23 -14.96
CA LYS A 132 -17.73 5.91 -14.57
C LYS A 132 -17.46 7.35 -14.13
N ALA A 133 -16.46 7.57 -13.29
CA ALA A 133 -16.02 8.90 -12.88
C ALA A 133 -15.60 9.77 -14.09
N PHE A 134 -14.75 9.24 -14.96
CA PHE A 134 -14.25 9.92 -16.15
C PHE A 134 -15.38 10.27 -17.14
N SER A 135 -16.37 9.40 -17.29
CA SER A 135 -17.51 9.64 -18.19
C SER A 135 -18.43 10.77 -17.71
N THR A 136 -18.33 11.16 -16.43
CA THR A 136 -19.23 12.14 -15.79
C THR A 136 -18.52 13.45 -15.47
N ILE A 137 -17.24 13.41 -15.08
CA ILE A 137 -16.47 14.62 -14.76
C ILE A 137 -16.32 15.52 -15.98
N CYS A 138 -16.27 16.84 -15.77
CA CYS A 138 -16.21 17.84 -16.83
C CYS A 138 -17.36 17.75 -17.85
N THR A 139 -18.51 17.20 -17.45
CA THR A 139 -19.74 17.22 -18.25
C THR A 139 -20.77 18.19 -17.66
N VAL A 140 -21.91 18.35 -18.32
CA VAL A 140 -23.03 19.14 -17.77
C VAL A 140 -23.57 18.57 -16.44
N TYR A 141 -23.32 17.30 -16.15
CA TYR A 141 -23.70 16.64 -14.90
C TYR A 141 -22.68 16.87 -13.79
N CYS A 142 -21.45 17.26 -14.14
CA CYS A 142 -20.39 17.49 -13.18
C CYS A 142 -19.42 18.54 -13.75
N PRO A 143 -19.77 19.83 -13.66
CA PRO A 143 -18.90 20.89 -14.15
C PRO A 143 -17.58 20.87 -13.39
N CYS A 144 -16.46 20.99 -14.09
CA CYS A 144 -15.14 20.94 -13.48
C CYS A 144 -14.47 22.32 -13.46
N GLY A 145 -13.86 22.66 -12.32
CA GLY A 145 -13.09 23.87 -12.10
C GLY A 145 -11.62 23.69 -12.49
N MET A 146 -11.36 23.31 -13.74
CA MET A 146 -10.02 23.04 -14.28
C MET A 146 -9.32 24.33 -14.68
N ASP A 147 -8.05 24.53 -14.35
CA ASP A 147 -7.27 25.70 -14.76
C ASP A 147 -7.13 25.82 -16.29
N SER A 148 -7.01 27.06 -16.79
CA SER A 148 -6.94 27.31 -18.25
C SER A 148 -5.74 26.66 -18.91
N ASP A 149 -4.62 26.57 -18.19
CA ASP A 149 -3.37 26.00 -18.69
C ASP A 149 -3.50 24.49 -18.83
N ILE A 150 -4.07 23.81 -17.83
CA ILE A 150 -4.38 22.38 -17.87
C ILE A 150 -5.40 22.09 -18.98
N TYR A 151 -6.47 22.88 -19.07
CA TYR A 151 -7.47 22.72 -20.13
C TYR A 151 -6.88 22.83 -21.53
N ALA A 152 -5.96 23.78 -21.75
CA ALA A 152 -5.32 23.96 -23.05
C ALA A 152 -4.52 22.72 -23.48
N GLU A 153 -3.95 21.98 -22.53
CA GLU A 153 -3.19 20.75 -22.75
C GLU A 153 -4.08 19.53 -23.00
N VAL A 154 -5.18 19.39 -22.25
CA VAL A 154 -6.01 18.16 -22.29
C VAL A 154 -7.23 18.24 -23.19
N LYS A 155 -7.63 19.41 -23.69
CA LYS A 155 -8.87 19.62 -24.47
C LYS A 155 -9.05 18.67 -25.67
N ASP A 156 -7.95 18.26 -26.31
CA ASP A 156 -7.98 17.39 -27.49
C ASP A 156 -8.13 15.90 -27.10
N LEU A 157 -7.86 15.58 -25.83
CA LEU A 157 -8.04 14.26 -25.22
C LEU A 157 -9.42 14.13 -24.54
N LEU A 158 -10.03 15.26 -24.19
CA LEU A 158 -11.38 15.34 -23.65
C LEU A 158 -12.42 15.22 -24.76
N TYR A 159 -13.62 14.72 -24.42
CA TYR A 159 -14.69 14.55 -25.40
C TYR A 159 -15.12 15.89 -26.01
N PRO A 160 -15.39 15.97 -27.32
CA PRO A 160 -15.62 17.23 -28.06
C PRO A 160 -16.89 18.00 -27.65
N ASN A 161 -17.71 17.45 -26.75
CA ASN A 161 -18.93 18.08 -26.23
C ASN A 161 -18.77 18.57 -24.78
N GLN A 162 -17.57 18.55 -24.20
CA GLN A 162 -17.34 19.12 -22.87
C GLN A 162 -17.32 20.64 -22.97
N THR A 163 -18.33 21.27 -22.39
CA THR A 163 -18.53 22.72 -22.37
C THR A 163 -17.42 23.42 -21.61
N GLN A 164 -17.01 24.58 -22.11
CA GLN A 164 -15.91 25.39 -21.60
C GLN A 164 -16.13 25.86 -20.16
N HIS A 165 -15.08 25.71 -19.34
CA HIS A 165 -14.66 26.57 -18.22
C HIS A 165 -15.80 27.25 -17.44
N ILE A 166 -16.33 26.54 -16.44
CA ILE A 166 -17.27 27.09 -15.46
C ILE A 166 -16.75 26.72 -14.07
N GLN A 167 -16.93 27.61 -13.09
CA GLN A 167 -16.68 27.32 -11.68
C GLN A 167 -17.31 25.96 -11.34
N GLY A 168 -16.50 25.01 -10.93
CA GLY A 168 -16.93 23.62 -10.80
C GLY A 168 -16.04 22.86 -9.83
N THR A 169 -16.21 21.54 -9.80
CA THR A 169 -15.44 20.70 -8.89
C THR A 169 -14.02 20.45 -9.38
N THR A 170 -13.09 20.30 -8.45
CA THR A 170 -11.71 19.87 -8.72
C THR A 170 -11.53 18.37 -8.60
N ASP A 171 -12.52 17.64 -8.07
CA ASP A 171 -12.50 16.18 -7.93
C ASP A 171 -13.91 15.60 -8.03
N ILE A 172 -14.04 14.33 -8.41
CA ILE A 172 -15.34 13.70 -8.64
C ILE A 172 -16.18 13.53 -7.36
N LEU A 173 -15.56 13.47 -6.18
CA LEU A 173 -16.25 13.25 -4.91
C LEU A 173 -16.95 14.54 -4.45
N SER A 174 -16.40 15.70 -4.80
CA SER A 174 -16.95 17.02 -4.54
C SER A 174 -17.92 17.49 -5.65
N CYS A 175 -18.36 16.58 -6.52
CA CYS A 175 -19.24 16.91 -7.64
C CYS A 175 -20.63 17.36 -7.19
N ASP A 176 -21.03 18.57 -7.61
CA ASP A 176 -22.37 19.10 -7.41
C ASP A 176 -23.03 19.48 -8.77
N PRO A 177 -23.89 18.62 -9.34
CA PRO A 177 -24.63 18.94 -10.57
C PRO A 177 -25.53 20.19 -10.43
N CYS A 178 -25.94 20.57 -9.22
CA CYS A 178 -26.85 21.68 -8.98
C CYS A 178 -26.15 23.04 -9.01
N SER A 179 -24.85 23.09 -8.73
CA SER A 179 -24.05 24.31 -8.65
C SER A 179 -24.19 25.21 -9.89
N GLU A 180 -24.13 24.60 -11.08
CA GLU A 180 -24.24 25.29 -12.37
C GLU A 180 -25.56 25.02 -13.10
N ALA A 181 -26.43 24.16 -12.58
CA ALA A 181 -27.70 23.87 -13.24
C ALA A 181 -28.51 25.15 -13.52
N ALA A 182 -28.48 26.13 -12.62
CA ALA A 182 -29.20 27.39 -12.79
C ALA A 182 -28.66 28.28 -13.93
N THR A 183 -27.40 28.11 -14.34
CA THR A 183 -26.76 28.92 -15.39
C THR A 183 -27.02 28.35 -16.80
N TYR A 184 -27.41 27.08 -16.89
CA TYR A 184 -27.70 26.42 -18.16
C TYR A 184 -29.04 26.82 -18.79
N PRO A 185 -29.18 26.74 -20.13
CA PRO A 185 -30.47 26.86 -20.81
C PRO A 185 -31.49 25.83 -20.29
N SER A 186 -32.78 26.17 -20.26
CA SER A 186 -33.84 25.31 -19.71
C SER A 186 -33.84 23.87 -20.26
N ALA A 187 -33.56 23.70 -21.55
CA ALA A 187 -33.47 22.38 -22.18
C ALA A 187 -32.36 21.49 -21.58
N VAL A 188 -31.24 22.09 -21.14
CA VAL A 188 -30.14 21.37 -20.49
C VAL A 188 -30.44 21.14 -19.01
N GLN A 189 -31.11 22.09 -18.35
CA GLN A 189 -31.54 21.92 -16.95
C GLN A 189 -32.43 20.68 -16.78
N ASP A 190 -33.41 20.50 -17.66
CA ASP A 190 -34.32 19.34 -17.62
C ASP A 190 -33.55 18.02 -17.75
N VAL A 191 -32.50 17.99 -18.57
CA VAL A 191 -31.61 16.82 -18.75
C VAL A 191 -30.79 16.55 -17.50
N VAL A 192 -30.23 17.59 -16.87
CA VAL A 192 -29.49 17.47 -15.60
C VAL A 192 -30.41 16.98 -14.48
N TYR A 193 -31.60 17.56 -14.33
CA TYR A 193 -32.55 17.13 -13.30
C TYR A 193 -33.04 15.70 -13.53
N GLN A 194 -33.25 15.30 -14.78
CA GLN A 194 -33.57 13.90 -15.10
C GLN A 194 -32.42 12.97 -14.73
N TRP A 195 -31.17 13.35 -15.05
CA TRP A 195 -30.00 12.57 -14.67
C TRP A 195 -29.86 12.42 -13.16
N ILE A 196 -30.08 13.49 -12.38
CA ILE A 196 -30.07 13.45 -10.90
C ILE A 196 -31.12 12.48 -10.37
N ARG A 197 -32.35 12.51 -10.89
CA ARG A 197 -33.41 11.57 -10.49
C ARG A 197 -33.01 10.12 -10.78
N ASP A 198 -32.48 9.87 -11.97
CA ASP A 198 -32.18 8.52 -12.45
C ASP A 198 -30.93 7.93 -11.79
N ASN A 199 -29.95 8.75 -11.40
CA ASN A 199 -28.62 8.30 -10.94
C ASN A 199 -28.35 8.55 -9.45
N LEU A 200 -29.03 9.53 -8.84
CA LEU A 200 -28.87 9.88 -7.42
C LEU A 200 -30.12 9.61 -6.58
N ASP A 201 -31.24 9.22 -7.19
CA ASP A 201 -32.54 8.97 -6.52
C ASP A 201 -33.05 10.19 -5.71
N LEU A 202 -32.78 11.39 -6.22
CA LEU A 202 -33.20 12.65 -5.57
C LEU A 202 -34.37 13.30 -6.32
N PRO A 203 -35.44 13.71 -5.62
CA PRO A 203 -36.65 14.27 -6.24
C PRO A 203 -36.47 15.75 -6.62
N VAL A 204 -35.54 16.05 -7.54
CA VAL A 204 -35.33 17.41 -8.04
C VAL A 204 -36.36 17.73 -9.11
N THR A 205 -37.12 18.81 -8.96
CA THR A 205 -38.11 19.27 -9.96
C THR A 205 -37.84 20.68 -10.46
N SER A 206 -37.01 21.46 -9.74
CA SER A 206 -36.69 22.84 -10.05
C SER A 206 -35.30 23.19 -9.51
N SER A 207 -34.73 24.32 -9.95
CA SER A 207 -33.45 24.82 -9.43
C SER A 207 -33.52 25.16 -7.93
N ALA A 208 -34.70 25.53 -7.42
CA ALA A 208 -34.87 25.89 -6.00
C ALA A 208 -34.77 24.67 -5.07
N ASP A 209 -35.05 23.47 -5.59
CA ASP A 209 -35.04 22.21 -4.86
C ASP A 209 -33.81 21.34 -5.18
N CYS A 210 -32.87 21.87 -5.98
CA CYS A 210 -31.66 21.16 -6.37
C CYS A 210 -30.63 21.28 -5.24
N ILE A 211 -30.74 20.41 -4.24
CA ILE A 211 -29.80 20.30 -3.12
C ILE A 211 -29.26 18.87 -3.11
N ILE A 212 -27.94 18.72 -3.31
CA ILE A 212 -27.25 17.44 -3.21
C ILE A 212 -26.61 17.36 -1.83
N PRO A 213 -27.04 16.45 -0.94
CA PRO A 213 -26.35 16.25 0.33
C PRO A 213 -24.91 15.81 0.12
N GLU A 214 -23.99 16.28 0.96
CA GLU A 214 -22.59 15.87 0.96
C GLU A 214 -22.48 14.34 1.04
N GLY A 215 -21.61 13.75 0.23
CA GLY A 215 -21.42 12.29 0.15
C GLY A 215 -22.44 11.53 -0.70
N THR A 216 -23.55 12.15 -1.15
CA THR A 216 -24.56 11.44 -1.98
C THR A 216 -23.97 10.87 -3.27
N TYR A 217 -23.05 11.61 -3.90
CA TYR A 217 -22.38 11.14 -5.10
C TYR A 217 -21.55 9.87 -4.83
N GLU A 218 -20.80 9.86 -3.72
CA GLU A 218 -20.04 8.69 -3.28
C GLU A 218 -20.95 7.51 -2.89
N ASP A 219 -22.00 7.79 -2.11
CA ASP A 219 -22.86 6.78 -1.49
C ASP A 219 -23.87 6.14 -2.45
N VAL A 220 -24.32 6.89 -3.46
CA VAL A 220 -25.35 6.45 -4.41
C VAL A 220 -24.75 6.20 -5.78
N TYR A 221 -24.06 7.19 -6.36
CA TYR A 221 -23.55 7.06 -7.72
C TYR A 221 -22.37 6.11 -7.83
N LEU A 222 -21.42 6.19 -6.89
CA LEU A 222 -20.23 5.35 -6.84
C LEU A 222 -20.35 4.20 -5.84
N LYS A 223 -21.57 3.86 -5.40
CA LYS A 223 -21.83 2.87 -4.35
C LYS A 223 -21.05 1.55 -4.53
N ASP A 224 -21.06 1.00 -5.74
CA ASP A 224 -20.44 -0.29 -6.04
C ASP A 224 -18.89 -0.23 -5.97
N TYR A 225 -18.33 0.96 -6.13
CA TYR A 225 -16.89 1.22 -6.18
C TYR A 225 -16.35 1.88 -4.90
N LYS A 226 -17.25 2.26 -3.97
CA LYS A 226 -16.92 3.03 -2.77
C LYS A 226 -15.75 2.45 -1.96
N LYS A 227 -15.68 1.12 -1.85
CA LYS A 227 -14.59 0.42 -1.15
C LYS A 227 -13.19 0.74 -1.72
N TYR A 228 -13.09 1.05 -3.01
CA TYR A 228 -11.83 1.30 -3.71
C TYR A 228 -11.43 2.78 -3.77
N ILE A 229 -12.35 3.70 -3.51
CA ILE A 229 -12.08 5.15 -3.61
C ILE A 229 -10.87 5.59 -2.77
N PRO A 230 -10.69 5.16 -1.51
CA PRO A 230 -9.52 5.54 -0.72
C PRO A 230 -8.20 5.10 -1.36
N LEU A 231 -8.15 3.85 -1.85
CA LEU A 231 -6.99 3.30 -2.54
C LEU A 231 -6.69 4.08 -3.83
N ILE A 232 -7.71 4.33 -4.64
CA ILE A 232 -7.60 5.07 -5.89
C ILE A 232 -7.04 6.48 -5.63
N LYS A 233 -7.61 7.20 -4.66
CA LYS A 233 -7.18 8.54 -4.28
C LYS A 233 -5.74 8.54 -3.78
N TRP A 234 -5.36 7.54 -2.98
CA TRP A 234 -3.98 7.36 -2.54
C TRP A 234 -3.02 7.13 -3.72
N MET A 235 -3.42 6.31 -4.70
CA MET A 235 -2.60 6.05 -5.89
C MET A 235 -2.38 7.30 -6.73
N GLU A 236 -3.44 8.04 -7.05
CA GLU A 236 -3.31 9.28 -7.82
C GLU A 236 -2.39 10.28 -7.13
N LYS A 237 -2.53 10.44 -5.81
CA LYS A 237 -1.72 11.39 -5.02
C LYS A 237 -0.27 10.95 -4.79
N HIS A 238 -0.01 9.64 -4.72
CA HIS A 238 1.33 9.14 -4.40
C HIS A 238 2.19 8.90 -5.64
N PHE A 239 1.57 8.56 -6.76
CA PHE A 239 2.26 8.20 -8.01
C PHE A 239 2.03 9.20 -9.14
N ASP A 240 1.33 10.31 -8.89
CA ASP A 240 1.04 11.35 -9.88
C ASP A 240 0.43 10.78 -11.19
N CYS A 241 -0.39 9.75 -11.06
CA CYS A 241 -1.01 8.99 -12.15
C CYS A 241 -2.54 9.17 -12.17
N SER A 242 -3.21 8.78 -13.26
CA SER A 242 -4.66 8.63 -13.24
C SER A 242 -5.17 7.46 -14.09
N GLY A 243 -6.26 6.87 -13.60
CA GLY A 243 -6.79 5.60 -14.06
C GLY A 243 -5.98 4.41 -13.56
N LEU A 244 -6.64 3.28 -13.31
CA LEU A 244 -5.98 2.09 -12.78
C LEU A 244 -5.33 1.31 -13.93
N CYS A 245 -6.15 0.61 -14.71
CA CYS A 245 -5.69 -0.19 -15.83
C CYS A 245 -5.53 0.67 -17.08
N SER A 246 -6.47 1.59 -17.29
CA SER A 246 -6.53 2.48 -18.45
C SER A 246 -6.02 3.88 -18.09
N TYR A 247 -5.27 4.53 -18.99
CA TYR A 247 -4.83 5.91 -18.77
C TYR A 247 -6.00 6.91 -18.80
N ARG A 248 -5.95 7.93 -17.94
CA ARG A 248 -6.88 9.08 -17.94
C ARG A 248 -6.08 10.38 -18.01
N PRO A 249 -6.48 11.35 -18.85
CA PRO A 249 -5.72 12.58 -19.06
C PRO A 249 -5.85 13.62 -17.93
N ILE A 250 -6.63 13.34 -16.88
CA ILE A 250 -6.90 14.24 -15.76
C ILE A 250 -7.00 13.42 -14.47
N TYR A 251 -6.65 13.99 -13.33
CA TYR A 251 -6.94 13.40 -12.03
C TYR A 251 -8.44 13.37 -11.78
N LEU A 252 -8.94 12.28 -11.20
CA LEU A 252 -10.39 12.07 -11.02
C LEU A 252 -10.79 12.14 -9.55
N PHE A 253 -9.96 11.62 -8.66
CA PHE A 253 -10.21 11.53 -7.22
C PHE A 253 -9.28 12.44 -6.40
N SER A 254 -8.30 13.05 -7.07
CA SER A 254 -7.45 14.13 -6.60
C SER A 254 -7.76 15.42 -7.37
N ASP A 255 -7.16 16.53 -6.94
CA ASP A 255 -7.33 17.83 -7.61
C ASP A 255 -6.88 17.77 -9.08
N ILE A 256 -7.80 18.02 -10.01
CA ILE A 256 -7.57 18.11 -11.46
C ILE A 256 -6.45 19.11 -11.79
N ASN A 257 -6.23 20.12 -10.95
CA ASN A 257 -5.23 21.17 -11.17
C ASN A 257 -3.82 20.77 -10.72
N ASN A 258 -3.60 19.53 -10.26
CA ASN A 258 -2.26 19.02 -9.93
C ASN A 258 -1.37 18.77 -11.15
N GLY A 259 -1.86 19.00 -12.37
CA GLY A 259 -1.14 18.76 -13.62
C GLY A 259 -1.80 17.70 -14.48
N VAL A 260 -1.14 17.35 -15.58
CA VAL A 260 -1.54 16.23 -16.43
C VAL A 260 -0.81 14.98 -15.95
N PRO A 261 -1.53 13.91 -15.58
CA PRO A 261 -0.89 12.66 -15.18
C PRO A 261 -0.04 12.10 -16.33
N GLU A 262 1.17 11.63 -16.01
CA GLU A 262 2.12 11.14 -17.02
C GLU A 262 1.76 9.74 -17.53
N ASN A 263 1.22 8.89 -16.66
CA ASN A 263 0.97 7.47 -16.92
C ASN A 263 -0.31 6.96 -16.21
N SER A 264 -0.73 5.74 -16.56
CA SER A 264 -1.73 5.01 -15.76
C SER A 264 -1.12 4.52 -14.45
N CYS A 265 -1.94 4.44 -13.41
CA CYS A 265 -1.46 4.03 -12.10
C CYS A 265 -0.96 2.59 -12.06
N ARG A 266 -1.44 1.70 -12.95
CA ARG A 266 -0.89 0.35 -13.11
C ARG A 266 0.62 0.39 -13.36
N LYS A 267 1.08 1.24 -14.28
CA LYS A 267 2.49 1.30 -14.69
C LYS A 267 3.37 1.80 -13.54
N GLU A 268 2.96 2.88 -12.89
CA GLU A 268 3.70 3.44 -11.75
C GLU A 268 3.75 2.47 -10.57
N VAL A 269 2.64 1.80 -10.25
CA VAL A 269 2.60 0.76 -9.21
C VAL A 269 3.45 -0.44 -9.58
N TYR A 270 3.44 -0.87 -10.85
CA TYR A 270 4.29 -1.96 -11.33
C TYR A 270 5.77 -1.63 -11.19
N ASP A 271 6.19 -0.46 -11.65
CA ASP A 271 7.59 -0.03 -11.60
C ASP A 271 8.06 0.15 -10.16
N TRP A 272 7.22 0.75 -9.30
CA TRP A 272 7.46 0.85 -7.86
C TRP A 272 7.58 -0.54 -7.22
N ALA A 273 6.62 -1.44 -7.45
CA ALA A 273 6.61 -2.77 -6.84
C ALA A 273 7.84 -3.58 -7.31
N LYS A 274 8.21 -3.48 -8.59
CA LYS A 274 9.37 -4.15 -9.17
C LYS A 274 10.68 -3.65 -8.58
N ASP A 275 10.83 -2.35 -8.32
CA ASP A 275 12.01 -1.78 -7.65
C ASP A 275 12.06 -2.17 -6.17
N LYS A 276 10.95 -1.97 -5.44
CA LYS A 276 10.90 -2.18 -3.99
C LYS A 276 10.94 -3.64 -3.61
N PHE A 277 10.25 -4.53 -4.33
CA PHE A 277 10.23 -5.97 -3.97
C PHE A 277 11.60 -6.61 -4.14
N LEU A 278 12.40 -6.20 -5.13
CA LEU A 278 13.78 -6.68 -5.24
C LEU A 278 14.58 -6.28 -4.00
N THR A 279 14.51 -5.00 -3.65
CA THR A 279 15.23 -4.44 -2.50
C THR A 279 14.81 -5.14 -1.21
N TYR A 280 13.50 -5.29 -0.98
CA TYR A 280 12.97 -5.98 0.20
C TYR A 280 13.32 -7.46 0.23
N GLY A 281 13.23 -8.16 -0.91
CA GLY A 281 13.62 -9.56 -1.02
C GLY A 281 15.09 -9.78 -0.67
N VAL A 282 16.00 -9.00 -1.26
CA VAL A 282 17.45 -9.08 -1.00
C VAL A 282 17.77 -8.77 0.47
N ILE A 283 17.21 -7.70 1.02
CA ILE A 283 17.42 -7.32 2.42
C ILE A 283 16.95 -8.44 3.36
N THR A 284 15.77 -9.02 3.09
CA THR A 284 15.21 -10.11 3.90
C THR A 284 16.12 -11.35 3.86
N ILE A 285 16.65 -11.73 2.69
CA ILE A 285 17.61 -12.85 2.57
C ILE A 285 18.89 -12.56 3.34
N VAL A 286 19.44 -11.35 3.25
CA VAL A 286 20.66 -10.95 4.00
C VAL A 286 20.42 -11.08 5.51
N PHE A 287 19.28 -10.60 6.01
CA PHE A 287 18.90 -10.77 7.42
C PHE A 287 18.71 -12.23 7.81
N GLY A 288 18.08 -13.04 6.96
CA GLY A 288 17.94 -14.49 7.18
C GLY A 288 19.29 -15.20 7.28
N CYS A 289 20.21 -14.90 6.37
CA CYS A 289 21.59 -15.41 6.39
C CYS A 289 22.36 -14.95 7.65
N TRP A 290 22.20 -13.69 8.05
CA TRP A 290 22.77 -13.17 9.30
C TRP A 290 22.22 -13.89 10.54
N GLN A 291 20.93 -14.21 10.55
CA GLN A 291 20.29 -14.95 11.63
C GLN A 291 20.82 -16.39 11.71
N LEU A 292 21.00 -17.05 10.55
CA LEU A 292 21.62 -18.38 10.47
C LEU A 292 23.09 -18.35 10.93
N TYR A 293 23.84 -17.30 10.59
CA TYR A 293 25.19 -17.10 11.12
C TYR A 293 25.18 -16.96 12.65
N THR A 294 24.24 -16.18 13.20
CA THR A 294 24.07 -16.03 14.66
C THR A 294 23.74 -17.37 15.33
N PHE A 295 22.94 -18.23 14.69
CA PHE A 295 22.71 -19.60 15.12
C PHE A 295 24.02 -20.42 15.21
N LEU A 296 24.89 -20.36 14.20
CA LEU A 296 26.18 -21.07 14.22
C LEU A 296 27.09 -20.58 15.36
N LEU A 297 27.10 -19.27 15.62
CA LEU A 297 27.85 -18.69 16.74
C LEU A 297 27.31 -19.17 18.09
N ALA A 298 25.99 -19.18 18.27
CA ALA A 298 25.35 -19.65 19.48
C ALA A 298 25.60 -21.15 19.72
N ALA A 299 25.56 -21.98 18.67
CA ALA A 299 25.93 -23.39 18.74
C ALA A 299 27.39 -23.59 19.17
N GLY A 300 28.32 -22.79 18.62
CA GLY A 300 29.73 -22.79 19.02
C GLY A 300 29.94 -22.44 20.51
N LEU A 301 29.19 -21.47 21.04
CA LEU A 301 29.18 -21.16 22.48
C LEU A 301 28.67 -22.33 23.32
N CYS A 302 27.58 -22.97 22.88
CA CYS A 302 26.98 -24.11 23.58
C CYS A 302 27.96 -25.28 23.70
N CYS A 303 28.67 -25.62 22.61
CA CYS A 303 29.63 -26.72 22.58
C CYS A 303 30.90 -26.44 23.42
N ASN A 304 31.42 -25.21 23.42
CA ASN A 304 32.65 -24.88 24.15
C ASN A 304 32.48 -24.80 25.69
N CYS A 305 31.25 -24.60 26.18
CA CYS A 305 30.99 -24.48 27.62
C CYS A 305 31.15 -25.79 28.42
N THR A 306 31.20 -26.95 27.76
CA THR A 306 31.38 -28.24 28.44
C THR A 306 32.81 -28.45 28.94
N ASN A 307 33.81 -27.84 28.29
CA ASN A 307 35.22 -28.16 28.54
C ASN A 307 35.85 -27.35 29.70
N SER A 308 35.28 -26.19 30.08
CA SER A 308 35.89 -25.31 31.10
C SER A 308 35.61 -25.71 32.55
N ARG A 309 34.49 -26.41 32.84
CA ARG A 309 34.16 -26.82 34.22
C ARG A 309 35.07 -27.93 34.77
N HIS A 310 35.75 -28.68 33.90
CA HIS A 310 36.66 -29.74 34.35
C HIS A 310 38.03 -29.23 34.82
N LYS A 311 38.43 -28.00 34.46
CA LYS A 311 39.75 -27.45 34.82
C LYS A 311 39.80 -26.75 36.18
N GLY A 312 38.66 -26.51 36.85
CA GLY A 312 38.58 -25.81 38.13
C GLY A 312 38.37 -26.69 39.37
N LYS A 313 38.44 -28.02 39.24
CA LYS A 313 38.30 -28.98 40.35
C LYS A 313 39.58 -29.79 40.60
N LYS A 314 40.75 -29.26 40.24
CA LYS A 314 42.05 -29.83 40.59
C LYS A 314 42.77 -28.88 41.53
#